data_AF-A0A3P8VHD4-F1
#
_entry.id   AF-A0A3P8VHD4-F1
#
_cell.length_a   1.000
_cell.length_b   1.000
_cell.length_c   1.000
_cell.angle_alpha   90.00
_cell.angle_beta   90.00
_cell.angle_gamma   90.00
#
_symmetry.space_group_name_H-M   'P 1'
#
loop_
_entity.id
_entity.type
_entity.pdbx_description
1 polymer ?
#
loop_
_entity_poly.entity_id
_entity_poly.type
_entity_poly.pdbx_seq_one_letter_code
_entity_poly.pdbx_strand_id
1 'polypeptide(L)'
;PLCTEAKFLSTLTLLTALLLCALGAPVETEVTDILAGDSSGEEEDVVTHGLLSASPFWGLILGATARHQKEFEEEFKSEMTYYYLDNYRFPAIPAGCPTSNFSKEACLKRLAEGLNTYMVLLMYVEQEYPNNAIVMEIKPYNIRLINLIKEKMKNPRLVTNMTSSQQEKLLSDLNNPIPFERKMTAHCILRQFHNFLRDGIVAVRKRERGRTSHEGLILPLLQTMNRQL
;
A
#
# COMPACT_ATOMS: atom_id res chain seq x y z
N PRO A 1 0.61 2.46 37.23
CA PRO A 1 2.01 2.26 36.81
C PRO A 1 2.32 3.10 35.56
N LEU A 2 2.88 4.29 35.82
CA LEU A 2 3.40 5.23 34.82
C LEU A 2 4.73 4.70 34.29
N CYS A 3 4.99 4.82 32.99
CA CYS A 3 6.35 4.93 32.48
C CYS A 3 6.42 6.03 31.42
N THR A 4 7.26 7.01 31.77
CA THR A 4 7.47 8.35 31.26
C THR A 4 8.38 8.41 30.03
N GLU A 5 8.24 9.51 29.30
CA GLU A 5 9.08 10.00 28.22
C GLU A 5 10.58 10.09 28.55
N ALA A 6 11.41 9.99 27.52
CA ALA A 6 12.75 10.56 27.51
C ALA A 6 13.01 11.27 26.17
N LYS A 7 13.17 12.60 26.24
CA LYS A 7 13.68 13.47 25.17
C LYS A 7 15.18 13.67 25.37
N PHE A 8 15.97 13.71 24.29
CA PHE A 8 17.27 14.38 24.28
C PHE A 8 17.46 15.20 23.00
N LEU A 9 17.97 16.41 23.20
CA LEU A 9 18.21 17.49 22.24
C LEU A 9 19.61 17.40 21.60
N SER A 10 19.66 17.83 20.34
CA SER A 10 20.65 18.72 19.70
C SER A 10 22.16 18.42 19.80
N THR A 11 22.81 18.30 18.63
CA THR A 11 23.90 19.20 18.23
C THR A 11 23.99 19.36 16.71
N LEU A 12 24.35 20.58 16.32
CA LEU A 12 24.50 21.12 14.96
C LEU A 12 26.00 21.11 14.60
N THR A 13 26.37 20.67 13.39
CA THR A 13 27.62 21.12 12.75
C THR A 13 27.41 21.31 11.25
N LEU A 14 27.55 22.56 10.81
CA LEU A 14 27.75 22.99 9.44
C LEU A 14 29.23 22.86 9.09
N LEU A 15 29.57 22.48 7.85
CA LEU A 15 30.63 23.16 7.09
C LEU A 15 30.51 22.87 5.58
N THR A 16 30.66 23.93 4.80
CA THR A 16 30.49 24.07 3.35
C THR A 16 31.80 24.51 2.69
N ALA A 17 32.08 24.05 1.46
CA ALA A 17 32.80 24.72 0.35
C ALA A 17 32.85 23.70 -0.83
N LEU A 18 32.23 23.80 -2.01
CA LEU A 18 32.04 24.81 -3.08
C LEU A 18 33.26 25.03 -4.01
N LEU A 19 32.96 24.91 -5.33
CA LEU A 19 33.64 25.45 -6.54
C LEU A 19 34.68 24.53 -7.22
N LEU A 20 34.81 24.38 -8.55
CA LEU A 20 34.12 24.92 -9.75
C LEU A 20 34.69 24.27 -11.03
N CYS A 21 34.09 24.64 -12.18
CA CYS A 21 34.57 24.64 -13.58
C CYS A 21 34.01 23.50 -14.46
N ALA A 22 32.98 23.71 -15.31
CA ALA A 22 32.94 24.50 -16.56
C ALA A 22 33.88 23.92 -17.65
N LEU A 23 33.61 23.83 -18.95
CA LEU A 23 32.57 24.31 -19.88
C LEU A 23 32.86 23.60 -21.23
N GLY A 24 31.86 23.37 -22.07
CA GLY A 24 32.06 22.94 -23.46
C GLY A 24 30.78 23.10 -24.27
N ALA A 25 30.73 24.13 -25.10
CA ALA A 25 29.60 24.60 -25.90
C ALA A 25 29.70 24.10 -27.37
N PRO A 26 29.09 24.73 -28.40
CA PRO A 26 27.68 24.71 -28.82
C PRO A 26 27.50 24.34 -30.34
N VAL A 27 26.32 24.70 -30.92
CA VAL A 27 25.98 24.94 -32.35
C VAL A 27 25.67 23.66 -33.20
N GLU A 28 24.67 23.54 -34.10
CA GLU A 28 23.92 24.49 -34.94
C GLU A 28 22.43 24.13 -35.13
N THR A 29 21.66 25.20 -35.32
CA THR A 29 20.27 25.35 -35.75
C THR A 29 20.06 24.97 -37.21
N GLU A 30 18.88 24.44 -37.55
CA GLU A 30 18.21 24.84 -38.78
C GLU A 30 16.68 24.78 -38.64
N VAL A 31 16.05 25.86 -39.10
CA VAL A 31 14.62 26.20 -39.05
C VAL A 31 14.01 25.83 -40.40
N THR A 32 12.83 25.23 -40.42
CA THR A 32 11.94 25.35 -41.58
C THR A 32 10.48 25.38 -41.13
N ASP A 33 9.76 26.32 -41.74
CA ASP A 33 8.47 26.91 -41.38
C ASP A 33 7.22 26.02 -41.54
N ILE A 34 6.28 26.28 -40.62
CA ILE A 34 4.82 26.48 -40.76
C ILE A 34 3.98 25.37 -41.43
N LEU A 35 3.08 24.77 -40.64
CA LEU A 35 1.65 24.67 -40.99
C LEU A 35 0.80 24.77 -39.72
N ALA A 36 -0.13 25.73 -39.75
CA ALA A 36 -1.11 26.00 -38.69
C ALA A 36 -2.17 24.89 -38.60
N GLY A 37 -2.53 24.54 -37.37
CA GLY A 37 -3.65 23.66 -37.03
C GLY A 37 -3.97 23.84 -35.55
N ASP A 38 -4.87 24.78 -35.26
CA ASP A 38 -5.32 25.12 -33.91
C ASP A 38 -6.08 23.98 -33.24
N SER A 39 -5.76 23.79 -31.94
CA SER A 39 -6.71 23.43 -30.86
C SER A 39 -7.26 22.00 -30.87
N SER A 40 -7.45 21.29 -29.76
CA SER A 40 -7.17 21.45 -28.34
C SER A 40 -7.69 20.16 -27.73
N GLY A 41 -6.91 19.57 -26.84
CA GLY A 41 -7.19 18.30 -26.22
C GLY A 41 -5.88 17.75 -25.70
N GLU A 42 -5.26 18.49 -24.78
CA GLU A 42 -4.23 17.92 -23.93
C GLU A 42 -4.90 16.78 -23.16
N GLU A 43 -4.79 15.56 -23.68
CA GLU A 43 -4.74 14.40 -22.80
C GLU A 43 -3.51 14.63 -21.95
N GLU A 44 -3.74 15.23 -20.79
CA GLU A 44 -2.79 15.23 -19.70
C GLU A 44 -2.55 13.74 -19.41
N ASP A 45 -1.53 13.20 -20.06
CA ASP A 45 -0.96 11.88 -19.79
C ASP A 45 -0.27 12.02 -18.42
N VAL A 46 -1.12 12.20 -17.40
CA VAL A 46 -0.73 12.27 -16.00
C VAL A 46 0.11 11.04 -15.79
N VAL A 47 1.36 11.26 -15.39
CA VAL A 47 2.39 10.26 -15.14
C VAL A 47 1.85 9.17 -14.20
N THR A 48 1.09 8.23 -14.74
CA THR A 48 0.53 7.06 -14.07
C THR A 48 1.55 5.94 -14.08
N HIS A 49 2.51 6.01 -15.01
CA HIS A 49 3.68 5.16 -15.07
C HIS A 49 4.49 5.28 -13.77
N GLY A 50 4.31 4.30 -12.89
CA GLY A 50 5.08 4.15 -11.66
C GLY A 50 4.35 4.49 -10.36
N LEU A 51 3.08 4.90 -10.38
CA LEU A 51 2.31 5.06 -9.15
C LEU A 51 1.93 3.70 -8.55
N LEU A 52 2.11 3.53 -7.23
CA LEU A 52 1.72 2.29 -6.56
C LEU A 52 0.21 2.09 -6.61
N SER A 53 -0.56 3.18 -6.51
CA SER A 53 -2.02 3.13 -6.57
C SER A 53 -2.61 2.79 -7.94
N ALA A 54 -1.81 2.85 -9.00
CA ALA A 54 -2.20 2.44 -10.36
C ALA A 54 -1.92 0.95 -10.61
N SER A 55 -1.25 0.25 -9.69
CA SER A 55 -0.94 -1.18 -9.87
C SER A 55 -2.22 -2.03 -10.02
N PRO A 56 -2.28 -2.95 -11.00
CA PRO A 56 -3.45 -3.81 -11.20
C PRO A 56 -3.65 -4.81 -10.06
N PHE A 57 -2.61 -5.10 -9.26
CA PHE A 57 -2.70 -6.10 -8.19
C PHE A 57 -3.71 -5.72 -7.12
N TRP A 58 -3.95 -4.42 -6.88
CA TRP A 58 -5.03 -4.00 -5.99
C TRP A 58 -6.40 -4.47 -6.50
N GLY A 59 -6.68 -4.23 -7.78
CA GLY A 59 -7.96 -4.60 -8.40
C GLY A 59 -8.16 -6.10 -8.46
N LEU A 60 -7.11 -6.86 -8.78
CA LEU A 60 -7.14 -8.32 -8.81
C LEU A 60 -7.48 -8.91 -7.44
N ILE A 61 -6.79 -8.45 -6.38
CA ILE A 61 -7.05 -8.97 -5.03
C ILE A 61 -8.42 -8.50 -4.50
N LEU A 62 -8.78 -7.23 -4.72
CA LEU A 62 -10.08 -6.69 -4.28
C LEU A 62 -11.24 -7.37 -5.01
N GLY A 63 -11.11 -7.63 -6.31
CA GLY A 63 -12.12 -8.35 -7.10
C GLY A 63 -12.31 -9.78 -6.60
N ALA A 64 -11.22 -10.50 -6.33
CA ALA A 64 -11.28 -11.86 -5.80
C ALA A 64 -11.92 -11.90 -4.40
N THR A 65 -11.45 -11.04 -3.51
CA THR A 65 -11.95 -10.98 -2.13
C THR A 65 -13.37 -10.46 -2.04
N ALA A 66 -13.88 -9.65 -2.98
CA ALA A 66 -15.27 -9.20 -2.96
C ALA A 66 -16.30 -10.34 -2.94
N ARG A 67 -15.91 -11.55 -3.40
CA ARG A 67 -16.78 -12.74 -3.43
C ARG A 67 -17.02 -13.36 -2.05
N HIS A 68 -16.18 -13.06 -1.04
CA HIS A 68 -16.25 -13.74 0.25
C HIS A 68 -17.56 -13.48 1.03
N GLN A 69 -18.20 -12.31 0.83
CA GLN A 69 -19.49 -12.04 1.47
C GLN A 69 -20.54 -13.07 1.03
N LYS A 70 -20.55 -13.41 -0.26
CA LYS A 70 -21.45 -14.44 -0.80
C LYS A 70 -21.11 -15.82 -0.22
N GLU A 71 -19.82 -16.19 -0.12
CA GLU A 71 -19.40 -17.45 0.51
C GLU A 71 -19.89 -17.54 1.97
N PHE A 72 -19.79 -16.45 2.73
CA PHE A 72 -20.30 -16.38 4.11
C PHE A 72 -21.82 -16.55 4.18
N GLU A 73 -22.56 -15.80 3.36
CA GLU A 73 -24.04 -15.82 3.35
C GLU A 73 -24.58 -17.19 2.93
N GLU A 74 -23.92 -17.86 1.99
CA GLU A 74 -24.26 -19.22 1.56
C GLU A 74 -23.98 -20.28 2.63
N GLU A 75 -22.95 -20.10 3.45
CA GLU A 75 -22.60 -21.03 4.52
C GLU A 75 -23.50 -20.89 5.74
N PHE A 76 -23.78 -19.65 6.17
CA PHE A 76 -24.57 -19.38 7.38
C PHE A 76 -26.05 -19.08 7.12
N LYS A 77 -26.50 -19.15 5.86
CA LYS A 77 -27.91 -19.20 5.40
C LYS A 77 -28.91 -18.46 6.30
N SER A 78 -28.69 -17.16 6.51
CA SER A 78 -29.49 -16.23 7.34
C SER A 78 -29.44 -16.38 8.86
N GLU A 79 -28.81 -17.42 9.41
CA GLU A 79 -28.57 -17.55 10.87
C GLU A 79 -27.64 -16.44 11.37
N MET A 80 -26.69 -16.04 10.52
CA MET A 80 -25.75 -14.97 10.77
C MET A 80 -25.80 -13.97 9.62
N THR A 81 -25.85 -12.69 9.97
CA THR A 81 -25.68 -11.60 9.01
C THR A 81 -24.21 -11.27 8.85
N TYR A 82 -23.80 -10.93 7.63
CA TYR A 82 -22.40 -10.68 7.31
C TYR A 82 -21.77 -9.53 8.13
N TYR A 83 -22.57 -8.54 8.57
CA TYR A 83 -22.08 -7.45 9.41
C TYR A 83 -21.61 -7.91 10.80
N TYR A 84 -21.98 -9.11 11.29
CA TYR A 84 -21.45 -9.63 12.57
C TYR A 84 -19.91 -9.69 12.58
N LEU A 85 -19.29 -9.92 11.41
CA LEU A 85 -17.84 -9.95 11.27
C LEU A 85 -17.17 -8.59 11.56
N ASP A 86 -17.90 -7.47 11.65
CA ASP A 86 -17.34 -6.15 12.00
C ASP A 86 -16.89 -6.10 13.46
N ASN A 87 -17.60 -6.85 14.30
CA ASN A 87 -17.36 -6.92 15.73
C ASN A 87 -16.52 -8.15 16.11
N TYR A 88 -16.30 -9.08 15.18
CA TYR A 88 -15.44 -10.24 15.40
C TYR A 88 -13.97 -9.80 15.32
N ARG A 89 -13.26 -9.82 16.45
CA ARG A 89 -11.87 -9.34 16.54
C ARG A 89 -10.98 -10.38 17.20
N PHE A 90 -9.77 -10.51 16.67
CA PHE A 90 -8.67 -11.23 17.30
C PHE A 90 -7.41 -10.35 17.28
N PRO A 91 -6.48 -10.51 18.24
CA PRO A 91 -5.35 -9.58 18.41
C PRO A 91 -4.41 -9.44 17.22
N ALA A 92 -4.37 -10.45 16.34
CA ALA A 92 -3.45 -10.49 15.22
C ALA A 92 -3.93 -9.75 13.95
N ILE A 93 -5.09 -9.09 13.96
CA ILE A 93 -5.56 -8.30 12.83
C ILE A 93 -4.61 -7.11 12.60
N PRO A 94 -3.95 -7.01 11.43
CA PRO A 94 -3.06 -5.91 11.14
C PRO A 94 -3.76 -4.55 11.14
N ALA A 95 -3.12 -3.55 11.75
CA ALA A 95 -3.61 -2.17 11.70
C ALA A 95 -3.41 -1.57 10.30
N GLY A 96 -4.43 -0.87 9.79
CA GLY A 96 -4.35 -0.12 8.53
C GLY A 96 -3.50 1.15 8.62
N CYS A 97 -3.41 1.87 7.50
CA CYS A 97 -2.81 3.20 7.47
C CYS A 97 -3.81 4.28 7.91
N PRO A 98 -3.51 5.08 8.96
CA PRO A 98 -4.30 6.27 9.27
C PRO A 98 -4.34 7.25 8.08
N THR A 99 -5.44 7.98 7.93
CA THR A 99 -5.64 8.94 6.83
C THR A 99 -4.98 10.30 7.07
N SER A 100 -4.56 10.59 8.31
CA SER A 100 -3.86 11.82 8.74
C SER A 100 -2.65 11.47 9.61
N ASN A 101 -1.72 12.43 9.78
CA ASN A 101 -0.58 12.36 10.71
C ASN A 101 0.30 11.10 10.57
N PHE A 102 0.38 10.55 9.35
CA PHE A 102 1.12 9.33 9.08
C PHE A 102 1.86 9.42 7.76
N SER A 103 3.20 9.34 7.81
CA SER A 103 4.07 9.55 6.65
C SER A 103 3.85 8.50 5.56
N LYS A 104 4.26 8.81 4.31
CA LYS A 104 4.22 7.82 3.22
C LYS A 104 5.04 6.59 3.56
N GLU A 105 6.27 6.78 4.04
CA GLU A 105 7.16 5.67 4.41
C GLU A 105 6.54 4.79 5.50
N ALA A 106 5.99 5.40 6.56
CA ALA A 106 5.36 4.64 7.64
C ALA A 106 4.12 3.88 7.14
N CYS A 107 3.35 4.47 6.21
CA CYS A 107 2.22 3.78 5.59
C CYS A 107 2.65 2.59 4.75
N LEU A 108 3.63 2.75 3.87
CA LEU A 108 4.13 1.66 3.05
C LEU A 108 4.71 0.53 3.89
N LYS A 109 5.49 0.85 4.94
CA LYS A 109 5.99 -0.14 5.90
C LYS A 109 4.85 -0.92 6.54
N ARG A 110 3.85 -0.23 7.09
CA ARG A 110 2.69 -0.87 7.75
C ARG A 110 1.87 -1.72 6.79
N LEU A 111 1.68 -1.26 5.54
CA LEU A 111 1.01 -2.05 4.51
C LEU A 111 1.77 -3.34 4.24
N ALA A 112 3.08 -3.27 3.98
CA ALA A 112 3.87 -4.45 3.69
C ALA A 112 3.92 -5.44 4.89
N GLU A 113 4.08 -4.94 6.11
CA GLU A 113 4.02 -5.76 7.33
C GLU A 113 2.64 -6.42 7.53
N GLY A 114 1.56 -5.68 7.27
CA GLY A 114 0.21 -6.21 7.35
C GLY A 114 -0.07 -7.27 6.29
N LEU A 115 0.33 -7.04 5.03
CA LEU A 115 0.19 -8.04 3.96
C LEU A 115 1.01 -9.30 4.24
N ASN A 116 2.21 -9.17 4.82
CA ASN A 116 3.01 -10.30 5.29
C ASN A 116 2.28 -11.08 6.40
N THR A 117 1.65 -10.39 7.35
CA THR A 117 0.85 -11.04 8.40
C THR A 117 -0.35 -11.76 7.81
N TYR A 118 -1.04 -11.13 6.85
CA TYR A 118 -2.16 -11.75 6.15
C TYR A 118 -1.77 -12.98 5.34
N MET A 119 -0.54 -13.10 4.81
CA MET A 119 -0.11 -14.35 4.19
C MET A 119 -0.23 -15.54 5.15
N VAL A 120 0.08 -15.33 6.44
CA VAL A 120 -0.03 -16.37 7.47
C VAL A 120 -1.48 -16.58 7.88
N LEU A 121 -2.25 -15.49 8.08
CA LEU A 121 -3.68 -15.60 8.39
C LEU A 121 -4.46 -16.32 7.28
N LEU A 122 -4.09 -16.12 6.01
CA LEU A 122 -4.69 -16.83 4.89
C LEU A 122 -4.33 -18.32 4.87
N MET A 123 -3.22 -18.75 5.48
CA MET A 123 -2.95 -20.19 5.70
C MET A 123 -3.97 -20.81 6.65
N TYR A 124 -4.44 -20.08 7.66
CA TYR A 124 -5.55 -20.54 8.51
C TYR A 124 -6.83 -20.74 7.70
N VAL A 125 -7.13 -19.82 6.77
CA VAL A 125 -8.27 -19.95 5.85
C VAL A 125 -8.11 -21.18 4.96
N GLU A 126 -6.92 -21.43 4.40
CA GLU A 126 -6.62 -22.65 3.61
C GLU A 126 -6.76 -23.94 4.45
N GLN A 127 -6.47 -23.90 5.76
CA GLN A 127 -6.63 -25.04 6.66
C GLN A 127 -8.11 -25.37 6.94
N GLU A 128 -8.94 -24.35 7.19
CA GLU A 128 -10.38 -24.54 7.44
C GLU A 128 -11.14 -24.82 6.13
N TYR A 129 -10.71 -24.22 5.01
CA TYR A 129 -11.29 -24.42 3.68
C TYR A 129 -10.21 -24.80 2.65
N PRO A 130 -9.85 -26.09 2.57
CA PRO A 130 -8.91 -26.58 1.57
C PRO A 130 -9.37 -26.23 0.15
N ASN A 131 -8.45 -25.72 -0.66
CA ASN A 131 -8.71 -25.26 -2.04
C ASN A 131 -9.70 -24.09 -2.14
N ASN A 132 -9.81 -23.23 -1.11
CA ASN A 132 -10.58 -22.00 -1.21
C ASN A 132 -10.09 -21.15 -2.43
N ALA A 133 -11.01 -20.92 -3.37
CA ALA A 133 -10.69 -20.28 -4.64
C ALA A 133 -10.20 -18.83 -4.47
N ILE A 134 -10.73 -18.10 -3.49
CA ILE A 134 -10.27 -16.74 -3.19
C ILE A 134 -8.81 -16.77 -2.77
N VAL A 135 -8.43 -17.62 -1.80
CA VAL A 135 -7.05 -17.66 -1.31
C VAL A 135 -6.06 -18.08 -2.40
N MET A 136 -6.40 -19.10 -3.18
CA MET A 136 -5.55 -19.56 -4.29
C MET A 136 -5.29 -18.45 -5.33
N GLU A 137 -6.34 -17.67 -5.67
CA GLU A 137 -6.23 -16.59 -6.65
C GLU A 137 -5.39 -15.41 -6.13
N ILE A 138 -5.59 -14.98 -4.89
CA ILE A 138 -4.95 -13.77 -4.37
C ILE A 138 -3.48 -13.96 -3.99
N LYS A 139 -3.05 -15.17 -3.63
CA LYS A 139 -1.71 -15.45 -3.10
C LYS A 139 -0.58 -14.93 -4.00
N PRO A 140 -0.53 -15.22 -5.32
CA PRO A 140 0.51 -14.67 -6.20
C PRO A 140 0.45 -13.15 -6.31
N TYR A 141 -0.75 -12.55 -6.34
CA TYR A 141 -0.90 -11.10 -6.45
C TYR A 141 -0.50 -10.38 -5.16
N ASN A 142 -0.78 -10.96 -4.00
CA ASN A 142 -0.39 -10.42 -2.71
C ASN A 142 1.14 -10.35 -2.58
N ILE A 143 1.85 -11.41 -2.99
CA ILE A 143 3.33 -11.42 -3.02
C ILE A 143 3.87 -10.31 -3.92
N ARG A 144 3.31 -10.15 -5.12
CA ARG A 144 3.71 -9.08 -6.04
C ARG A 144 3.42 -7.70 -5.48
N LEU A 145 2.28 -7.51 -4.82
CA LEU A 145 1.92 -6.24 -4.20
C LEU A 145 2.88 -5.87 -3.05
N ILE A 146 3.25 -6.84 -2.20
CA ILE A 146 4.26 -6.64 -1.14
C ILE A 146 5.58 -6.16 -1.75
N ASN A 147 6.03 -6.80 -2.84
CA ASN A 147 7.29 -6.42 -3.50
C ASN A 147 7.21 -5.01 -4.10
N LEU A 148 6.11 -4.67 -4.78
CA LEU A 148 5.89 -3.30 -5.29
C LEU A 148 5.87 -2.27 -4.16
N ILE A 149 5.25 -2.57 -3.03
CA ILE A 149 5.26 -1.67 -1.87
C ILE A 149 6.70 -1.47 -1.38
N LYS A 150 7.47 -2.54 -1.22
CA LYS A 150 8.88 -2.49 -0.81
C LYS A 150 9.74 -1.68 -1.80
N GLU A 151 9.52 -1.82 -3.10
CA GLU A 151 10.20 -1.00 -4.12
C GLU A 151 9.92 0.50 -4.00
N LYS A 152 8.77 0.88 -3.44
CA LYS A 152 8.41 2.29 -3.19
C LYS A 152 8.86 2.81 -1.83
N MET A 153 9.39 1.95 -0.96
CA MET A 153 9.93 2.33 0.33
C MET A 153 11.36 2.86 0.19
N LYS A 154 11.73 3.81 1.04
CA LYS A 154 13.13 4.24 1.17
C LYS A 154 13.98 3.14 1.81
N ASN A 155 13.42 2.43 2.80
CA ASN A 155 14.13 1.41 3.56
C ASN A 155 13.37 0.06 3.56
N PRO A 156 13.36 -0.68 2.43
CA PRO A 156 12.60 -1.94 2.32
C PRO A 156 13.05 -3.01 3.32
N ARG A 157 14.30 -2.96 3.79
CA ARG A 157 14.87 -3.91 4.77
C ARG A 157 14.22 -3.83 6.15
N LEU A 158 13.48 -2.76 6.45
CA LEU A 158 12.73 -2.63 7.70
C LEU A 158 11.49 -3.52 7.74
N VAL A 159 11.08 -4.10 6.61
CA VAL A 159 9.97 -5.07 6.55
C VAL A 159 10.57 -6.47 6.53
N THR A 160 10.57 -7.10 7.69
CA THR A 160 10.99 -8.51 7.83
C THR A 160 9.81 -9.44 7.60
N ASN A 161 10.09 -10.60 7.04
CA ASN A 161 9.11 -11.68 6.96
C ASN A 161 9.08 -12.44 8.29
N MET A 162 7.93 -12.99 8.66
CA MET A 162 7.82 -13.83 9.86
C MET A 162 8.63 -15.12 9.70
N THR A 163 9.36 -15.51 10.75
CA THR A 163 10.03 -16.81 10.83
C THR A 163 9.00 -17.94 10.91
N SER A 164 9.38 -19.18 10.57
CA SER A 164 8.48 -20.33 10.70
C SER A 164 7.88 -20.45 12.10
N SER A 165 8.67 -20.24 13.15
CA SER A 165 8.19 -20.25 14.54
C SER A 165 7.18 -19.14 14.85
N GLN A 166 7.32 -17.95 14.28
CA GLN A 166 6.34 -16.87 14.42
C GLN A 166 5.05 -17.19 13.68
N GLN A 167 5.14 -17.81 12.50
CA GLN A 167 3.99 -18.24 11.71
C GLN A 167 3.21 -19.34 12.45
N GLU A 168 3.91 -20.36 12.93
CA GLU A 168 3.33 -21.45 13.74
C GLU A 168 2.65 -20.92 15.00
N LYS A 169 3.31 -20.01 15.72
CA LYS A 169 2.72 -19.37 16.90
C LYS A 169 1.43 -18.63 16.53
N LEU A 170 1.46 -17.80 15.50
CA LEU A 170 0.29 -17.04 15.06
C LEU A 170 -0.88 -17.97 14.69
N LEU A 171 -0.63 -19.04 13.94
CA LEU A 171 -1.67 -20.02 13.60
C LEU A 171 -2.20 -20.73 14.84
N SER A 172 -1.31 -21.10 15.78
CA SER A 172 -1.71 -21.76 17.03
C SER A 172 -2.58 -20.85 17.92
N ASP A 173 -2.32 -19.55 17.93
CA ASP A 173 -3.10 -18.56 18.68
C ASP A 173 -4.53 -18.39 18.13
N LEU A 174 -4.81 -18.85 16.89
CA LEU A 174 -6.14 -18.82 16.26
C LEU A 174 -6.91 -20.15 16.39
N ASN A 175 -6.27 -21.20 16.93
CA ASN A 175 -6.91 -22.49 17.07
C ASN A 175 -8.07 -22.40 18.07
N ASN A 176 -9.22 -22.93 17.65
CA ASN A 176 -10.40 -23.02 18.49
C ASN A 176 -11.01 -24.43 18.37
N PRO A 177 -11.34 -25.11 19.48
CA PRO A 177 -11.96 -26.44 19.41
C PRO A 177 -13.34 -26.40 18.76
N ILE A 178 -14.04 -25.25 18.79
CA ILE A 178 -15.41 -25.09 18.28
C ILE A 178 -15.35 -24.85 16.76
N PRO A 179 -15.93 -25.73 15.93
CA PRO A 179 -15.91 -25.57 14.46
C PRO A 179 -16.53 -24.26 13.99
N PHE A 180 -17.63 -23.83 14.61
CA PHE A 180 -18.27 -22.56 14.31
C PHE A 180 -17.32 -21.36 14.47
N GLU A 181 -16.57 -21.31 15.58
CA GLU A 181 -15.62 -20.22 15.84
C GLU A 181 -14.46 -20.21 14.85
N ARG A 182 -13.98 -21.38 14.42
CA ARG A 182 -12.93 -21.45 13.39
C ARG A 182 -13.40 -20.91 12.05
N LYS A 183 -14.61 -21.29 11.63
CA LYS A 183 -15.24 -20.79 10.41
C LYS A 183 -15.49 -19.29 10.46
N MET A 184 -15.99 -18.78 11.59
CA MET A 184 -16.14 -17.34 11.83
C MET A 184 -14.80 -16.61 11.77
N THR A 185 -13.75 -17.19 12.34
CA THR A 185 -12.39 -16.64 12.27
C THR A 185 -11.88 -16.59 10.83
N ALA A 186 -12.05 -17.65 10.05
CA ALA A 186 -11.63 -17.71 8.65
C ALA A 186 -12.36 -16.66 7.79
N HIS A 187 -13.68 -16.52 7.94
CA HIS A 187 -14.46 -15.48 7.25
C HIS A 187 -14.11 -14.08 7.71
N CYS A 188 -13.83 -13.89 9.00
CA CYS A 188 -13.33 -12.62 9.52
C CYS A 188 -11.98 -12.26 8.88
N ILE A 189 -11.04 -13.20 8.75
CA ILE A 189 -9.75 -12.97 8.08
C ILE A 189 -9.96 -12.46 6.65
N LEU A 190 -10.80 -13.12 5.85
CA LEU A 190 -11.09 -12.69 4.48
C LEU A 190 -11.70 -11.28 4.41
N ARG A 191 -12.64 -10.99 5.31
CA ARG A 191 -13.27 -9.67 5.42
C ARG A 191 -12.28 -8.58 5.79
N GLN A 192 -11.51 -8.81 6.83
CA GLN A 192 -10.52 -7.84 7.32
C GLN A 192 -9.42 -7.63 6.29
N PHE A 193 -9.00 -8.67 5.56
CA PHE A 193 -8.05 -8.55 4.46
C PHE A 193 -8.59 -7.67 3.32
N HIS A 194 -9.85 -7.88 2.92
CA HIS A 194 -10.52 -7.03 1.92
C HIS A 194 -10.55 -5.55 2.35
N ASN A 195 -10.99 -5.29 3.58
CA ASN A 195 -11.04 -3.93 4.14
C ASN A 195 -9.65 -3.29 4.25
N PHE A 196 -8.65 -4.05 4.71
CA PHE A 196 -7.27 -3.59 4.82
C PHE A 196 -6.72 -3.12 3.47
N LEU A 197 -7.00 -3.86 2.39
CA LEU A 197 -6.58 -3.48 1.04
C LEU A 197 -7.34 -2.26 0.51
N ARG A 198 -8.68 -2.21 0.71
CA ARG A 198 -9.52 -1.10 0.30
C ARG A 198 -9.07 0.20 0.95
N ASP A 199 -8.84 0.17 2.26
CA ASP A 199 -8.40 1.34 3.02
C ASP A 199 -6.94 1.67 2.68
N GLY A 200 -6.12 0.64 2.43
CA GLY A 200 -4.73 0.77 2.01
C GLY A 200 -4.56 1.51 0.68
N ILE A 201 -5.29 1.12 -0.37
CA ILE A 201 -5.19 1.81 -1.68
C ILE A 201 -5.65 3.26 -1.57
N VAL A 202 -6.69 3.57 -0.79
CA VAL A 202 -7.15 4.95 -0.54
C VAL A 202 -6.04 5.75 0.15
N ALA A 203 -5.41 5.17 1.17
CA ALA A 203 -4.30 5.77 1.91
C ALA A 203 -3.08 6.04 1.00
N VAL A 204 -2.76 5.14 0.08
CA VAL A 204 -1.67 5.31 -0.90
C VAL A 204 -2.03 6.43 -1.88
N ARG A 205 -3.21 6.39 -2.51
CA ARG A 205 -3.68 7.40 -3.47
C ARG A 205 -3.60 8.81 -2.90
N LYS A 206 -4.09 9.01 -1.67
CA LYS A 206 -4.06 10.32 -0.99
C LYS A 206 -2.63 10.87 -0.87
N ARG A 207 -1.66 10.01 -0.59
CA ARG A 207 -0.25 10.39 -0.40
C ARG A 207 0.52 10.55 -1.71
N GLU A 208 0.05 9.94 -2.79
CA GLU A 208 0.60 10.14 -4.12
C GLU A 208 0.08 11.45 -4.75
N ARG A 209 -1.19 11.81 -4.54
CA ARG A 209 -1.78 13.10 -4.99
C ARG A 209 -1.13 14.34 -4.36
N GLY A 210 -0.70 14.24 -3.09
CA GLY A 210 0.05 15.33 -2.44
C GLY A 210 1.43 15.60 -3.07
N ARG A 211 1.92 14.70 -3.92
CA ARG A 211 3.20 14.82 -4.62
C ARG A 211 3.02 15.53 -5.97
N THR A 212 2.01 15.15 -6.75
CA THR A 212 1.70 15.76 -8.06
C THR A 212 1.34 17.24 -7.93
N SER A 213 0.64 17.62 -6.86
CA SER A 213 0.29 19.03 -6.59
C SER A 213 1.47 19.87 -6.09
N HIS A 214 2.54 19.27 -5.56
CA HIS A 214 3.75 19.99 -5.17
C HIS A 214 4.77 20.07 -6.32
N GLU A 215 4.90 19.01 -7.13
CA GLU A 215 5.74 19.00 -8.34
C GLU A 215 5.16 19.90 -9.45
N GLY A 216 3.83 19.94 -9.61
CA GLY A 216 3.14 20.85 -10.54
C GLY A 216 3.23 22.34 -10.17
N LEU A 217 3.63 22.68 -8.94
CA LEU A 217 3.93 24.05 -8.51
C LEU A 217 5.40 24.43 -8.72
N ILE A 218 6.32 23.46 -8.81
CA ILE A 218 7.76 23.70 -8.97
C ILE A 218 8.12 23.91 -10.45
N LEU A 219 7.45 23.22 -11.37
CA LEU A 219 7.66 23.37 -12.81
C LEU A 219 7.38 24.79 -13.35
N PRO A 220 6.27 25.47 -12.97
CA PRO A 220 6.01 26.83 -13.41
C PRO A 220 7.00 27.85 -12.84
N LEU A 221 7.50 27.65 -11.61
CA LEU A 221 8.44 28.56 -10.93
C LEU A 221 9.84 28.52 -11.56
N LEU A 222 10.33 27.35 -11.97
CA LEU A 222 11.60 27.23 -12.68
C LEU A 222 11.54 27.81 -14.10
N GLN A 223 10.37 27.74 -14.77
CA GLN A 223 10.17 28.35 -16.09
C GLN A 223 10.02 29.87 -16.03
N THR A 224 9.49 30.44 -14.94
CA THR A 224 9.41 31.91 -14.79
C THR A 224 10.74 32.54 -14.41
N MET A 225 11.60 31.85 -13.65
CA MET A 225 12.92 32.37 -13.28
C MET A 225 13.95 32.36 -14.42
N ASN A 226 13.77 31.51 -15.45
CA ASN A 226 14.63 31.48 -16.64
C ASN A 226 14.22 32.46 -17.76
N ARG A 227 13.16 33.27 -17.56
CA ARG A 227 12.72 34.30 -18.52
C ARG A 227 13.09 35.73 -18.14
N GLN A 228 13.83 35.93 -17.05
CA GLN A 228 14.27 37.26 -16.57
C GLN A 228 15.79 37.46 -16.56
N LEU A 229 16.52 36.70 -17.37
CA LEU A 229 17.93 36.95 -17.69
C LEU A 229 18.12 37.05 -19.21
#